data_AF-A0A7S1MJ27-F1
#
_entry.id   AF-A0A7S1MJ27-F1
#
_cell.length_a   1.000
_cell.length_b   1.000
_cell.length_c   1.000
_cell.angle_alpha   90.00
_cell.angle_beta   90.00
_cell.angle_gamma   90.00
#
_symmetry.space_group_name_H-M   'P 1'
#
loop_
_entity.id
_entity.type
_entity.pdbx_description
1 polymer ?
#
loop_
_entity_poly.entity_id
_entity_poly.type
_entity_poly.pdbx_seq_one_letter_code
_entity_poly.pdbx_strand_id
1 'polypeptide(L)'
;ENSCAFPDVFALAARPDKHDLLRHMDAVSSQIVSHLRATTHPGWRFRRAFHAHPSMTPVHLHIYSLDFEASPNMKTKRHYASFAWKTIPMEAVMNAVSKGAKPPMPLTSEPDLACLWCGSVLGTM
;
A
#
# COMPACT_ATOMS: atom_id res chain seq x y z
N GLU A 1 -20.40 24.08 -0.20
CA GLU A 1 -19.87 23.46 1.03
C GLU A 1 -18.65 22.62 0.67
N ASN A 2 -17.47 23.24 0.73
CA ASN A 2 -16.21 22.59 0.36
C ASN A 2 -15.61 21.96 1.62
N SER A 3 -15.99 20.73 1.95
CA SER A 3 -15.19 19.96 2.89
C SER A 3 -13.91 19.59 2.17
N CYS A 4 -12.80 20.23 2.55
CA CYS A 4 -11.44 19.86 2.19
C CYS A 4 -11.16 18.45 2.75
N ALA A 5 -11.74 17.43 2.13
CA ALA A 5 -11.36 16.04 2.38
C ALA A 5 -9.98 15.88 1.76
N PHE A 6 -8.98 15.64 2.61
CA PHE A 6 -7.60 15.39 2.21
C PHE A 6 -7.57 14.38 1.04
N PRO A 7 -6.82 14.63 -0.04
CA PRO A 7 -6.79 13.72 -1.16
C PRO A 7 -6.12 12.42 -0.71
N ASP A 8 -6.91 11.38 -0.49
CA ASP A 8 -6.46 10.01 -0.32
C ASP A 8 -6.59 9.24 -1.65
N VAL A 9 -6.23 7.96 -1.65
CA VAL A 9 -6.35 7.14 -2.87
C VAL A 9 -7.81 6.96 -3.32
N PHE A 10 -8.78 7.04 -2.41
CA PHE A 10 -10.19 6.94 -2.76
C PHE A 10 -10.66 8.19 -3.50
N ALA A 11 -10.27 9.37 -3.01
CA ALA A 11 -10.53 10.65 -3.67
C ALA A 11 -9.84 10.70 -5.05
N LEU A 12 -8.61 10.19 -5.14
CA LEU A 12 -7.89 10.12 -6.41
C LEU A 12 -8.56 9.17 -7.41
N ALA A 13 -8.99 7.98 -6.97
CA ALA A 13 -9.68 6.99 -7.80
C ALA A 13 -11.07 7.48 -8.26
N ALA A 14 -11.76 8.27 -7.45
CA ALA A 14 -13.07 8.85 -7.79
C ALA A 14 -13.00 9.99 -8.82
N ARG A 15 -11.79 10.41 -9.22
CA ARG A 15 -11.57 11.51 -10.19
C ARG A 15 -11.04 10.99 -11.53
N PRO A 16 -11.89 10.86 -12.57
CA PRO A 16 -11.47 10.40 -13.89
C PRO A 16 -10.32 11.20 -14.50
N ASP A 17 -10.27 12.52 -14.26
CA ASP A 17 -9.20 13.40 -14.73
C ASP A 17 -7.81 13.07 -14.12
N LYS A 18 -7.77 12.21 -13.09
CA LYS A 18 -6.55 11.75 -12.42
C LYS A 18 -6.21 10.29 -12.71
N HIS A 19 -6.99 9.58 -13.50
CA HIS A 19 -6.72 8.17 -13.81
C HIS A 19 -5.40 7.98 -14.56
N ASP A 20 -4.98 8.96 -15.35
CA ASP A 20 -3.69 8.96 -16.04
C ASP A 20 -2.51 8.96 -15.06
N LEU A 21 -2.64 9.69 -13.95
CA LEU A 21 -1.66 9.67 -12.87
C LEU A 21 -1.60 8.29 -12.21
N LEU A 22 -2.75 7.67 -11.91
CA LEU A 22 -2.80 6.32 -11.35
C LEU A 22 -2.17 5.28 -12.28
N ARG A 23 -2.46 5.34 -13.59
CA ARG A 23 -1.83 4.49 -14.61
C ARG A 23 -0.32 4.71 -14.67
N HIS A 24 0.13 5.95 -14.59
CA HIS A 24 1.57 6.26 -14.58
C HIS A 24 2.26 5.70 -13.32
N MET A 25 1.65 5.88 -12.15
CA MET A 25 2.15 5.32 -10.89
C MET A 25 2.22 3.79 -10.94
N ASP A 26 1.25 3.13 -11.58
CA ASP A 26 1.23 1.67 -11.77
C ASP A 26 2.42 1.21 -12.62
N ALA A 27 2.62 1.87 -13.76
CA ALA A 27 3.69 1.55 -14.70
C ALA A 27 5.08 1.76 -14.06
N VAL A 28 5.32 2.93 -13.47
CA VAL A 28 6.61 3.27 -12.84
C VAL A 28 6.92 2.33 -11.68
N SER A 29 5.94 2.07 -10.80
CA SER A 29 6.17 1.18 -9.67
C SER A 29 6.40 -0.27 -10.09
N SER A 30 5.78 -0.73 -11.19
CA SER A 30 6.07 -2.04 -11.78
C SER A 30 7.48 -2.13 -12.37
N GLN A 31 7.95 -1.07 -13.03
CA GLN A 31 9.32 -0.98 -13.55
C GLN A 31 10.34 -1.01 -12.41
N ILE A 32 10.10 -0.27 -11.32
CA ILE A 32 10.96 -0.29 -10.13
C ILE A 32 11.05 -1.70 -9.53
N VAL A 33 9.91 -2.38 -9.33
CA VAL A 33 9.91 -3.76 -8.80
C VAL A 33 10.64 -4.73 -9.73
N SER A 34 10.44 -4.60 -11.05
CA SER A 34 11.15 -5.41 -12.04
C SER A 34 12.67 -5.21 -11.97
N HIS A 35 13.10 -3.94 -11.90
CA HIS A 35 14.51 -3.59 -11.75
C HIS A 35 15.10 -4.17 -10.46
N LEU A 36 14.46 -3.96 -9.31
CA LEU A 36 14.92 -4.45 -8.01
C LEU A 36 15.08 -5.99 -7.98
N ARG A 37 14.17 -6.72 -8.63
CA ARG A 37 14.25 -8.18 -8.74
C ARG A 37 15.38 -8.66 -9.67
N ALA A 38 15.70 -7.87 -10.69
CA ALA A 38 16.75 -8.20 -11.66
C ALA A 38 18.16 -7.86 -11.16
N THR A 39 18.30 -6.89 -10.25
CA THR A 39 19.60 -6.34 -9.84
C THR A 39 19.93 -6.61 -8.37
N THR A 40 19.30 -5.89 -7.46
CA THR A 40 19.76 -5.74 -6.08
C THR A 40 19.20 -6.80 -5.13
N HIS A 41 17.98 -7.28 -5.40
CA HIS A 41 17.22 -8.14 -4.49
C HIS A 41 16.55 -9.31 -5.23
N PRO A 42 17.33 -10.17 -5.91
CA PRO A 42 16.79 -11.35 -6.55
C PRO A 42 16.12 -12.26 -5.51
N GLY A 43 14.89 -12.71 -5.80
CA GLY A 43 14.11 -13.57 -4.90
C GLY A 43 13.28 -12.84 -3.84
N TRP A 44 13.43 -11.51 -3.67
CA TRP A 44 12.61 -10.77 -2.71
C TRP A 44 11.19 -10.55 -3.21
N ARG A 45 10.24 -10.58 -2.28
CA ARG A 45 8.84 -10.25 -2.53
C ARG A 45 8.61 -8.78 -2.22
N PHE A 46 8.02 -8.06 -3.17
CA PHE A 46 7.68 -6.65 -3.05
C PHE A 46 6.17 -6.48 -3.12
N ARG A 47 5.65 -5.48 -2.41
CA ARG A 47 4.27 -5.02 -2.52
C ARG A 47 4.24 -3.55 -2.90
N ARG A 48 3.24 -3.20 -3.72
CA ARG A 48 2.94 -1.83 -4.17
C ARG A 48 1.57 -1.46 -3.60
N ALA A 49 1.50 -0.50 -2.70
CA ALA A 49 0.24 -0.21 -2.01
C ALA A 49 0.17 1.21 -1.45
N PHE A 50 -1.05 1.69 -1.24
CA PHE A 50 -1.34 2.94 -0.51
C PHE A 50 -1.71 2.62 0.94
N HIS A 51 -1.41 3.51 1.88
CA HIS A 51 -2.05 3.45 3.19
C HIS A 51 -3.54 3.78 3.05
N ALA A 52 -4.40 2.97 3.66
CA ALA A 52 -5.83 3.26 3.70
C ALA A 52 -6.14 4.52 4.53
N HIS A 53 -5.31 4.78 5.55
CA HIS A 53 -5.33 5.98 6.36
C HIS A 53 -3.94 6.64 6.26
N PRO A 54 -3.74 7.58 5.32
CA PRO A 54 -2.42 8.17 5.09
C PRO A 54 -1.97 9.02 6.29
N SER A 55 -0.68 8.94 6.63
CA SER A 55 -0.06 9.75 7.68
C SER A 55 0.37 11.14 7.20
N MET A 56 0.40 11.36 5.89
CA MET A 56 0.83 12.60 5.24
C MET A 56 -0.22 13.04 4.22
N THR A 57 -0.29 14.35 3.96
CA THR A 57 -1.27 14.94 3.04
C THR A 57 -1.13 14.49 1.58
N PRO A 58 0.08 14.41 0.98
CA PRO A 58 0.19 13.96 -0.40
C PRO A 58 -0.09 12.46 -0.53
N VAL A 59 -0.89 12.07 -1.52
CA VAL A 59 -1.02 10.65 -1.90
C VAL A 59 0.34 10.12 -2.31
N HIS A 60 0.77 9.02 -1.69
CA HIS A 60 2.04 8.36 -2.01
C HIS A 60 1.83 6.85 -2.13
N LEU A 61 2.36 6.29 -3.22
CA LEU A 61 2.39 4.85 -3.45
C LEU A 61 3.67 4.28 -2.82
N HIS A 62 3.51 3.35 -1.89
CA HIS A 62 4.64 2.65 -1.31
C HIS A 62 5.07 1.49 -2.20
N ILE A 63 6.37 1.32 -2.33
CA ILE A 63 7.01 0.12 -2.86
C ILE A 63 7.93 -0.38 -1.76
N TYR A 64 7.65 -1.56 -1.21
CA TYR A 64 8.42 -2.12 -0.10
C TYR A 64 8.54 -3.63 -0.21
N SER A 65 9.63 -4.16 0.32
CA SER A 65 9.86 -5.59 0.45
C SER A 65 9.13 -6.16 1.67
N LEU A 66 8.82 -7.45 1.64
CA LEU A 66 8.04 -8.15 2.69
C LEU A 66 8.91 -8.82 3.76
N ASP A 67 10.23 -8.60 3.76
CA ASP A 67 11.14 -9.10 4.79
C ASP A 67 10.88 -8.41 6.14
N PHE A 68 10.70 -7.08 6.17
CA PHE A 68 10.48 -6.25 7.37
C PHE A 68 11.50 -6.39 8.52
N GLU A 69 12.39 -7.38 8.50
CA GLU A 69 13.38 -7.69 9.54
C GLU A 69 14.55 -6.69 9.57
N ALA A 70 14.89 -6.09 8.43
CA ALA A 70 16.10 -5.27 8.30
C ALA A 70 15.91 -3.77 8.64
N SER A 71 14.70 -3.34 9.02
CA SER A 71 14.42 -1.90 9.21
C SER A 71 14.50 -1.49 10.68
N PRO A 72 15.49 -0.66 11.09
CA PRO A 72 15.56 -0.11 12.45
C PRO A 72 14.38 0.84 12.79
N ASN A 73 13.53 1.14 11.80
CA ASN A 73 12.38 2.02 11.92
C ASN A 73 11.05 1.27 12.09
N MET A 74 11.05 -0.07 12.03
CA MET A 74 9.89 -0.90 12.35
C MET A 74 9.75 -1.08 13.88
N LYS A 75 9.39 0.01 14.57
CA LYS A 75 9.48 0.10 16.04
C LYS A 75 8.19 -0.26 16.80
N THR A 76 7.04 -0.27 16.13
CA THR A 76 5.75 -0.37 16.82
C THR A 76 4.79 -1.30 16.07
N LYS A 77 3.84 -1.92 16.80
CA LYS A 77 2.75 -2.71 16.21
C LYS A 77 1.99 -1.92 15.16
N ARG A 78 1.80 -0.61 15.39
CA ARG A 78 1.16 0.31 14.44
C ARG A 78 1.93 0.43 13.14
N HIS A 79 3.26 0.53 13.17
CA HIS A 79 4.08 0.56 11.95
C HIS A 79 3.99 -0.76 11.19
N TYR A 80 4.06 -1.90 11.88
CA TYR A 80 3.90 -3.18 11.21
C TYR A 80 2.53 -3.31 10.55
N ALA A 81 1.47 -3.03 11.31
CA ALA A 81 0.09 -3.12 10.84
C ALA A 81 -0.20 -2.16 9.66
N SER A 82 0.40 -0.96 9.67
CA SER A 82 0.19 0.04 8.60
C SER A 82 0.69 -0.44 7.25
N PHE A 83 1.72 -1.28 7.21
CA PHE A 83 2.16 -1.96 6.00
C PHE A 83 1.42 -3.28 5.84
N ALA A 84 1.41 -4.17 6.83
CA ALA A 84 0.89 -5.52 6.76
C ALA A 84 -0.57 -5.59 6.30
N TRP A 85 -1.49 -4.88 6.98
CA TRP A 85 -2.93 -5.08 6.82
C TRP A 85 -3.72 -3.82 6.46
N LYS A 86 -3.24 -2.63 6.85
CA LYS A 86 -3.95 -1.36 6.60
C LYS A 86 -3.53 -0.70 5.29
N THR A 87 -3.31 -1.50 4.25
CA THR A 87 -2.93 -1.03 2.91
C THR A 87 -3.92 -1.46 1.84
N ILE A 88 -3.96 -0.69 0.75
CA ILE A 88 -4.76 -0.97 -0.44
C ILE A 88 -3.78 -1.28 -1.57
N PRO A 89 -3.72 -2.53 -2.06
CA PRO A 89 -2.82 -2.91 -3.15
C PRO A 89 -3.08 -2.09 -4.41
N MET A 90 -2.02 -1.73 -5.13
CA MET A 90 -2.11 -0.98 -6.38
C MET A 90 -3.01 -1.69 -7.40
N GLU A 91 -2.91 -3.01 -7.47
CA GLU A 91 -3.70 -3.86 -8.35
C GLU A 91 -5.21 -3.76 -8.03
N ALA A 92 -5.56 -3.66 -6.75
CA ALA A 92 -6.94 -3.48 -6.31
C ALA A 92 -7.49 -2.09 -6.67
N VAL A 93 -6.66 -1.04 -6.58
CA VAL A 93 -7.00 0.32 -7.02
C VAL A 93 -7.25 0.32 -8.52
N MET A 94 -6.34 -0.24 -9.32
CA MET A 94 -6.47 -0.27 -10.79
C MET A 94 -7.69 -1.07 -11.23
N ASN A 95 -7.95 -2.23 -10.61
CA ASN A 95 -9.16 -3.00 -10.87
C ASN A 95 -10.43 -2.21 -10.55
N ALA A 96 -10.47 -1.49 -9.42
CA ALA A 96 -11.62 -0.65 -9.06
C ALA A 96 -11.82 0.50 -10.06
N VAL A 97 -10.74 1.21 -10.40
CA VAL A 97 -10.75 2.30 -11.41
C VAL A 97 -11.27 1.79 -12.76
N SER A 98 -10.80 0.63 -13.23
CA SER A 98 -11.25 0.05 -14.50
C SER A 98 -12.74 -0.31 -14.54
N LYS A 99 -13.34 -0.54 -13.37
CA LYS A 99 -14.76 -0.89 -13.19
C LYS A 99 -15.63 0.32 -12.83
N GLY A 100 -15.05 1.52 -12.74
CA GLY A 100 -15.75 2.69 -12.20
C GLY A 100 -16.21 2.51 -10.74
N ALA A 101 -15.54 1.63 -9.99
CA ALA A 101 -15.87 1.29 -8.62
C ALA A 101 -14.93 1.99 -7.63
N LYS A 102 -15.34 2.07 -6.36
CA LYS A 102 -14.46 2.53 -5.28
C LYS A 102 -13.44 1.43 -4.94
N PRO A 103 -12.16 1.77 -4.68
CA PRO A 103 -11.19 0.80 -4.14
C PRO A 103 -11.70 0.14 -2.84
N PRO A 104 -11.32 -1.12 -2.57
CA PRO A 104 -11.74 -1.79 -1.36
C PRO A 104 -11.09 -1.13 -0.13
N MET A 105 -11.86 -0.96 0.94
CA MET A 105 -11.34 -0.52 2.23
C MET A 105 -10.84 -1.75 3.00
N PRO A 106 -9.59 -1.77 3.49
CA PRO A 106 -9.10 -2.87 4.31
C PRO A 106 -9.80 -2.91 5.67
N LEU A 107 -9.71 -4.07 6.33
CA LEU A 107 -10.28 -4.30 7.66
C LEU A 107 -9.84 -3.21 8.65
N THR A 108 -10.79 -2.72 9.43
CA THR A 108 -10.58 -1.64 10.41
C THR A 108 -10.07 -2.14 11.75
N SER A 109 -10.41 -3.38 12.13
CA SER A 109 -9.91 -4.01 13.36
C SER A 109 -8.41 -4.29 13.23
N GLU A 110 -7.63 -3.91 14.25
CA GLU A 110 -6.24 -4.34 14.35
C GLU A 110 -6.24 -5.83 14.66
N PRO A 111 -5.85 -6.72 13.72
CA PRO A 111 -5.68 -8.11 14.08
C PRO A 111 -4.53 -8.23 15.08
N ASP A 112 -4.51 -9.33 15.83
CA ASP A 112 -3.32 -9.70 16.59
C ASP A 112 -2.09 -9.65 15.68
N LEU A 113 -0.94 -9.29 16.26
CA LEU A 113 0.27 -9.18 15.49
C LEU A 113 0.51 -10.53 14.81
N ALA A 114 0.52 -10.63 13.48
CA ALA A 114 0.59 -11.92 12.79
C ALA A 114 1.60 -11.88 11.64
N CYS A 115 2.29 -13.00 11.42
CA CYS A 115 3.27 -13.11 10.35
C CYS A 115 2.59 -13.05 8.98
N LEU A 116 3.04 -12.15 8.11
CA LEU A 116 2.54 -12.02 6.73
C LEU A 116 2.78 -13.26 5.86
N TRP A 117 3.67 -14.16 6.26
CA TRP A 117 4.06 -15.33 5.47
C TRP A 117 3.30 -16.58 5.85
N CYS A 118 3.10 -16.82 7.15
CA CYS A 118 2.45 -18.04 7.67
C CYS A 118 1.18 -17.79 8.48
N GLY A 119 0.83 -16.53 8.76
CA GLY A 119 -0.35 -16.18 9.55
C GLY A 119 -0.23 -16.47 11.05
N SER A 120 0.89 -17.00 11.53
CA SER A 120 1.12 -17.25 12.95
C SER A 120 1.10 -15.95 13.74
N VAL A 121 0.43 -15.95 14.90
CA VAL A 121 0.43 -14.83 15.83
C VAL A 121 1.86 -14.62 16.35
N LEU A 122 2.40 -13.45 16.07
CA LEU A 122 3.61 -12.89 16.63
C LEU A 122 3.27 -12.34 18.03
N GLY A 123 4.13 -12.58 19.01
CA GLY A 123 3.94 -12.08 20.37
C GLY A 123 3.99 -10.56 20.49
N THR A 124 4.37 -10.05 21.65
CA THR A 124 4.59 -8.60 21.82
C THR A 124 5.89 -8.18 21.14
N MET A 125 5.81 -7.18 20.24
CA MET A 125 6.96 -6.39 19.78
C MET A 125 7.46 -5.46 20.87
#